data_AF-A0A1Q7G5U4-F1
#
_entry.id   AF-A0A1Q7G5U4-F1
#
_cell.length_a   1.000
_cell.length_b   1.000
_cell.length_c   1.000
_cell.angle_alpha   90.00
_cell.angle_beta   90.00
_cell.angle_gamma   90.00
#
_symmetry.space_group_name_H-M   'P 1'
#
loop_
_entity.id
_entity.type
_entity.pdbx_description
1 polymer ?
#
loop_
_entity_poly.entity_id
_entity_poly.type
_entity_poly.pdbx_seq_one_letter_code
_entity_poly.pdbx_strand_id
1 'polypeptide(L)'
;MLGPRQRRWLTDGVTASTTTWKVVVSSVPLSVPTGPQYRDSWSNATVWGIPEENGTGFAVERDAILNAFRQRGVKNLVFLTADVHHAELIRHHPTPEFSFHEFIAGPLSASPGRPRPLDAALNPRSLFARGGVNNFGAVTIEASLLTVRLIDEDGAVLFTHTIGPE
;
A
#
# COMPACT_ATOMS: atom_id res chain seq x y z
N MET A 1 -8.61 -12.85 2.85
CA MET A 1 -7.58 -12.96 1.83
C MET A 1 -6.58 -14.04 2.20
N LEU A 2 -5.79 -13.88 3.26
CA LEU A 2 -4.62 -14.76 3.50
C LEU A 2 -5.01 -16.11 4.13
N GLY A 3 -6.15 -16.14 4.83
CA GLY A 3 -6.51 -17.27 5.67
C GLY A 3 -5.63 -17.32 6.93
N PRO A 4 -6.01 -18.16 7.92
CA PRO A 4 -5.48 -18.06 9.27
C PRO A 4 -3.98 -18.36 9.37
N ARG A 5 -3.46 -19.29 8.57
CA ARG A 5 -2.04 -19.70 8.62
C ARG A 5 -1.12 -18.62 8.08
N GLN A 6 -1.41 -18.08 6.89
CA GLN A 6 -0.58 -17.05 6.27
C GLN A 6 -0.72 -15.72 7.02
N ARG A 7 -1.91 -15.37 7.51
CA ARG A 7 -2.11 -14.20 8.39
C ARG A 7 -1.23 -14.28 9.64
N ARG A 8 -1.23 -15.42 10.34
CA ARG A 8 -0.39 -15.61 11.54
C ARG A 8 1.09 -15.49 11.20
N TRP A 9 1.54 -16.19 10.14
CA TRP A 9 2.93 -16.13 9.69
C TRP A 9 3.38 -14.70 9.39
N LEU A 10 2.56 -13.91 8.68
CA LEU A 10 2.85 -12.52 8.37
C LEU A 10 2.93 -11.68 9.65
N THR A 11 1.92 -11.78 10.52
CA THR A 11 1.87 -11.01 11.76
C THR A 11 3.06 -11.32 12.66
N ASP A 12 3.36 -12.59 12.90
CA ASP A 12 4.46 -12.99 13.78
C ASP A 12 5.83 -12.65 13.17
N GLY A 13 6.01 -12.87 11.86
CA GLY A 13 7.26 -12.57 11.17
C GLY A 13 7.61 -11.08 11.17
N VAL A 14 6.65 -10.21 10.83
CA VAL A 14 6.87 -8.76 10.80
C VAL A 14 7.12 -8.20 12.21
N THR A 15 6.40 -8.71 13.21
CA THR A 15 6.47 -8.17 14.58
C THR A 15 7.67 -8.67 15.37
N ALA A 16 8.23 -9.84 15.02
CA ALA A 16 9.49 -10.33 15.57
C ALA A 16 10.73 -9.73 14.89
N SER A 17 10.58 -9.05 13.74
CA SER A 17 11.72 -8.56 12.97
C SER A 17 12.43 -7.37 13.64
N THR A 18 13.75 -7.49 13.79
CA THR A 18 14.65 -6.43 14.29
C THR A 18 15.24 -5.55 13.18
N THR A 19 14.89 -5.81 11.91
CA THR A 19 15.40 -5.01 10.77
C THR A 19 14.90 -3.57 10.83
N THR A 20 15.68 -2.63 10.28
CA THR A 20 15.26 -1.22 10.21
C THR A 20 13.95 -1.07 9.43
N TRP A 21 13.90 -1.60 8.20
CA TRP A 21 12.72 -1.53 7.32
C TRP A 21 11.94 -2.85 7.33
N LYS A 22 10.61 -2.76 7.32
CA LYS A 22 9.68 -3.88 7.14
C LYS A 22 8.96 -3.68 5.81
N VAL A 23 9.37 -4.40 4.77
CA VAL A 23 8.77 -4.31 3.44
C VAL A 23 7.81 -5.49 3.24
N VAL A 24 6.53 -5.21 3.05
CA VAL A 24 5.48 -6.20 2.81
C VAL A 24 4.97 -6.04 1.38
N VAL A 25 5.04 -7.10 0.58
CA VAL A 25 4.53 -7.09 -0.80
C VAL A 25 3.12 -7.66 -0.81
N SER A 26 2.18 -6.95 -1.44
CA SER A 26 0.83 -7.43 -1.69
C SER A 26 0.49 -7.29 -3.17
N SER A 27 -0.19 -8.26 -3.75
CA SER A 27 -0.56 -8.22 -5.17
C SER A 27 -1.58 -7.12 -5.47
N VAL A 28 -2.36 -6.70 -4.48
CA VAL A 28 -3.47 -5.76 -4.58
C VAL A 28 -3.32 -4.64 -3.55
N PRO A 29 -3.90 -3.45 -3.79
CA PRO A 29 -3.68 -2.28 -2.94
C PRO A 29 -4.44 -2.38 -1.61
N LEU A 30 -3.95 -1.62 -0.62
CA LEU A 30 -4.54 -1.54 0.70
C LEU A 30 -5.74 -0.58 0.72
N SER A 31 -5.58 0.59 0.10
CA SER A 31 -6.56 1.67 0.19
C SER A 31 -7.31 1.96 -1.10
N VAL A 32 -6.88 1.47 -2.25
CA VAL A 32 -7.57 1.78 -3.52
C VAL A 32 -8.79 0.86 -3.67
N PRO A 33 -10.01 1.40 -3.75
CA PRO A 33 -11.21 0.61 -3.98
C PRO A 33 -11.24 0.02 -5.39
N THR A 34 -11.58 -1.26 -5.47
CA THR A 34 -11.63 -2.04 -6.73
C THR A 34 -13.05 -2.49 -7.00
N GLY A 35 -13.60 -2.11 -8.16
CA GLY A 35 -14.91 -2.57 -8.65
C GLY A 35 -16.13 -2.17 -7.80
N PRO A 36 -17.31 -1.95 -8.41
CA PRO A 36 -18.52 -1.61 -7.65
C PRO A 36 -19.15 -2.84 -6.96
N GLN A 37 -19.10 -4.01 -7.60
CA GLN A 37 -19.82 -5.23 -7.19
C GLN A 37 -18.88 -6.36 -6.75
N TYR A 38 -17.73 -6.50 -7.43
CA TYR A 38 -16.69 -7.46 -7.10
C TYR A 38 -15.44 -6.69 -6.71
N ARG A 39 -14.95 -6.94 -5.50
CA ARG A 39 -13.80 -6.26 -4.91
C ARG A 39 -12.71 -7.28 -4.60
N ASP A 40 -11.52 -7.03 -5.10
CA ASP A 40 -10.35 -7.88 -4.96
C ASP A 40 -9.17 -7.19 -4.25
N SER A 41 -9.26 -5.89 -3.98
CA SER A 41 -8.37 -5.19 -3.05
C SER A 41 -8.66 -5.50 -1.57
N TRP A 42 -7.77 -5.00 -0.70
CA TRP A 42 -8.02 -5.05 0.73
C TRP A 42 -9.10 -4.07 1.21
N SER A 43 -9.41 -3.05 0.41
CA SER A 43 -10.38 -2.02 0.74
C SER A 43 -11.81 -2.55 0.64
N ASN A 44 -12.66 -2.15 1.58
CA ASN A 44 -14.11 -2.29 1.50
C ASN A 44 -14.80 -0.96 1.21
N ALA A 45 -14.06 0.09 0.83
CA ALA A 45 -14.65 1.37 0.52
C ALA A 45 -15.37 1.35 -0.84
N THR A 46 -16.32 2.27 -1.00
CA THR A 46 -16.93 2.57 -2.29
C THR A 46 -15.90 3.17 -3.25
N VAL A 47 -16.25 3.29 -4.53
CA VAL A 47 -15.45 4.03 -5.53
C VAL A 47 -15.19 5.50 -5.16
N TRP A 48 -15.88 6.03 -4.16
CA TRP A 48 -15.71 7.37 -3.60
C TRP A 48 -14.84 7.40 -2.35
N GLY A 49 -14.21 6.28 -1.97
CA GLY A 49 -13.31 6.20 -0.81
C GLY A 49 -14.03 6.13 0.54
N ILE A 50 -15.36 5.97 0.53
CA ILE A 50 -16.19 5.89 1.75
C ILE A 50 -16.23 4.42 2.22
N PRO A 51 -15.75 4.09 3.45
CA PRO A 51 -15.82 2.75 4.00
C PRO A 51 -17.26 2.24 4.13
N GLU A 52 -17.52 0.97 3.81
CA GLU A 52 -18.84 0.38 3.96
C GLU A 52 -18.85 -0.72 5.03
N GLU A 53 -19.71 -0.57 6.04
CA GLU A 53 -19.83 -1.52 7.16
C GLU A 53 -20.14 -2.95 6.70
N ASN A 54 -20.93 -3.09 5.62
CA ASN A 54 -21.32 -4.38 5.03
C ASN A 54 -20.72 -4.60 3.63
N GLY A 55 -19.66 -3.86 3.29
CA GLY A 55 -18.96 -4.06 2.03
C GLY A 55 -18.37 -5.48 1.94
N THR A 56 -18.37 -6.06 0.75
CA THR A 56 -17.58 -7.27 0.49
C THR A 56 -16.10 -6.89 0.44
N GLY A 57 -15.20 -7.81 0.84
CA GLY A 57 -13.76 -7.57 0.74
C GLY A 57 -12.98 -8.07 1.96
N PHE A 58 -11.83 -7.44 2.21
CA PHE A 58 -10.83 -7.93 3.17
C PHE A 58 -10.37 -6.88 4.19
N ALA A 59 -11.11 -5.77 4.33
CA ALA A 59 -10.76 -4.67 5.23
C ALA A 59 -10.69 -5.10 6.69
N VAL A 60 -11.61 -5.96 7.15
CA VAL A 60 -11.58 -6.51 8.51
C VAL A 60 -10.28 -7.28 8.77
N GLU A 61 -9.80 -8.07 7.79
CA GLU A 61 -8.53 -8.79 7.94
C GLU A 61 -7.32 -7.83 7.83
N ARG A 62 -7.36 -6.87 6.91
CA ARG A 62 -6.34 -5.80 6.79
C ARG A 62 -6.19 -5.04 8.10
N ASP A 63 -7.29 -4.56 8.66
CA ASP A 63 -7.30 -3.73 9.87
C ASP A 63 -6.86 -4.54 11.09
N ALA A 64 -7.21 -5.83 11.18
CA ALA A 64 -6.69 -6.72 12.21
C ALA A 64 -5.15 -6.89 12.12
N ILE A 65 -4.60 -7.02 10.91
CA ILE A 65 -3.15 -7.11 10.68
C ILE A 65 -2.46 -5.79 11.06
N LEU A 66 -2.96 -4.65 10.55
CA LEU A 66 -2.41 -3.32 10.84
C LEU A 66 -2.49 -2.99 12.34
N ASN A 67 -3.59 -3.36 13.00
CA ASN A 67 -3.74 -3.18 14.43
C ASN A 67 -2.74 -4.04 15.21
N ALA A 68 -2.48 -5.29 14.79
CA ALA A 68 -1.47 -6.13 15.43
C ALA A 68 -0.05 -5.56 15.26
N PHE A 69 0.27 -5.01 14.08
CA PHE A 69 1.53 -4.29 13.85
C PHE A 69 1.68 -3.09 14.77
N ARG A 70 0.64 -2.25 14.86
CA ARG A 70 0.62 -1.10 15.77
C ARG A 70 0.80 -1.51 17.23
N GLN A 71 0.01 -2.46 17.72
CA GLN A 71 0.05 -2.90 19.12
C GLN A 71 1.42 -3.48 19.52
N ARG A 72 2.15 -4.05 18.57
CA ARG A 72 3.49 -4.61 18.78
C ARG A 72 4.61 -3.62 18.41
N GLY A 73 4.29 -2.35 18.16
CA GLY A 73 5.27 -1.28 17.94
C GLY A 73 6.06 -1.40 16.64
N VAL A 74 5.48 -1.99 15.59
CA VAL A 74 6.12 -2.04 14.27
C VAL A 74 6.28 -0.61 13.73
N LYS A 75 7.52 -0.27 13.37
CA LYS A 75 7.92 0.99 12.71
C LYS A 75 8.45 0.72 11.31
N ASN A 76 8.59 1.78 10.51
CA ASN A 76 9.25 1.73 9.19
C ASN A 76 8.61 0.71 8.24
N LEU A 77 7.29 0.66 8.27
CA LEU A 77 6.48 -0.26 7.47
C LEU A 77 6.24 0.33 6.09
N VAL A 78 6.52 -0.47 5.07
CA VAL A 78 6.29 -0.14 3.66
C VAL A 78 5.55 -1.28 3.01
N PHE A 79 4.42 -0.98 2.38
CA PHE A 79 3.73 -1.89 1.48
C PHE A 79 4.13 -1.59 0.03
N LEU A 80 4.44 -2.63 -0.73
CA LEU A 80 4.60 -2.57 -2.19
C LEU A 80 3.39 -3.26 -2.82
N THR A 81 2.67 -2.56 -3.69
CA THR A 81 1.41 -3.01 -4.27
C THR A 81 1.31 -2.70 -5.77
N ALA A 82 0.32 -3.29 -6.44
CA ALA A 82 0.12 -3.16 -7.89
C ALA A 82 -1.38 -3.25 -8.23
N ASP A 83 -1.73 -3.97 -9.30
CA ASP A 83 -3.10 -4.30 -9.75
C ASP A 83 -3.91 -3.15 -10.37
N VAL A 84 -3.88 -1.95 -9.80
CA VAL A 84 -4.79 -0.85 -10.19
C VAL A 84 -4.36 -0.02 -11.41
N HIS A 85 -3.31 -0.48 -12.10
CA HIS A 85 -2.80 0.08 -13.36
C HIS A 85 -2.54 1.60 -13.31
N HIS A 86 -2.10 2.13 -12.18
CA HIS A 86 -1.52 3.46 -12.07
C HIS A 86 -0.44 3.44 -11.01
N ALA A 87 0.44 4.44 -11.05
CA ALA A 87 1.43 4.64 -10.01
C ALA A 87 0.89 5.55 -8.92
N GLU A 88 1.12 5.22 -7.66
CA GLU A 88 0.76 6.08 -6.54
C GLU A 88 1.68 5.85 -5.34
N LEU A 89 2.03 6.94 -4.66
CA LEU A 89 2.79 6.91 -3.42
C LEU A 89 1.93 7.49 -2.31
N ILE A 90 1.58 6.66 -1.33
CA ILE A 90 0.58 6.99 -0.31
C ILE A 90 1.20 6.88 1.07
N ARG A 91 0.97 7.88 1.92
CA ARG A 91 1.22 7.81 3.36
C ARG A 91 -0.09 7.57 4.10
N HIS A 92 -0.16 6.50 4.86
CA HIS A 92 -1.33 6.15 5.68
C HIS A 92 -1.11 6.56 7.13
N HIS A 93 -2.17 7.05 7.78
CA HIS A 93 -2.19 7.43 9.19
C HIS A 93 -3.47 6.93 9.90
N PRO A 94 -3.72 5.61 9.97
CA PRO A 94 -5.00 5.10 10.50
C PRO A 94 -5.25 5.50 11.96
N THR A 95 -4.18 5.80 12.71
CA THR A 95 -4.23 6.39 14.05
C THR A 95 -3.11 7.43 14.18
N PRO A 96 -3.19 8.41 15.11
CA PRO A 96 -2.13 9.40 15.32
C PRO A 96 -0.74 8.79 15.54
N GLU A 97 -0.68 7.65 16.21
CA GLU A 97 0.58 7.00 16.62
C GLU A 97 1.10 5.94 15.64
N PHE A 98 0.38 5.69 14.54
CA PHE A 98 0.73 4.62 13.60
C PHE A 98 0.59 5.07 12.17
N SER A 99 1.71 4.98 11.47
CA SER A 99 1.84 5.47 10.12
C SER A 99 2.68 4.51 9.29
N PHE A 100 2.39 4.41 8.00
CA PHE A 100 3.16 3.58 7.08
C PHE A 100 3.01 4.10 5.65
N HIS A 101 3.81 3.56 4.73
CA HIS A 101 3.68 3.89 3.31
C HIS A 101 3.13 2.73 2.50
N GLU A 102 2.44 3.07 1.42
CA GLU A 102 2.08 2.16 0.35
C GLU A 102 2.59 2.72 -0.98
N PHE A 103 3.32 1.89 -1.73
CA PHE A 103 3.89 2.21 -3.03
C PHE A 103 3.26 1.32 -4.09
N ILE A 104 2.40 1.95 -4.89
CA ILE A 104 1.74 1.33 -6.03
C ILE A 104 2.58 1.63 -7.28
N ALA A 105 2.99 0.59 -7.99
CA ALA A 105 3.63 0.71 -9.30
C ALA A 105 2.92 -0.16 -10.34
N GLY A 106 2.92 0.32 -11.58
CA GLY A 106 2.32 -0.34 -12.73
C GLY A 106 1.32 0.55 -13.48
N PRO A 107 0.88 0.10 -14.67
CA PRO A 107 1.18 -1.21 -15.24
C PRO A 107 2.47 -1.17 -16.08
N LEU A 108 3.09 -2.33 -16.32
CA LEU A 108 4.16 -2.44 -17.31
C LEU A 108 3.61 -2.62 -18.74
N SER A 109 2.44 -3.23 -18.89
CA SER A 109 1.91 -3.60 -20.22
C SER A 109 0.39 -3.83 -20.24
N ALA A 110 -0.35 -3.29 -19.27
CA ALA A 110 -1.80 -3.44 -19.18
C ALA A 110 -2.52 -2.12 -19.48
N SER A 111 -3.82 -2.19 -19.78
CA SER A 111 -4.63 -0.99 -20.04
C SER A 111 -4.52 0.02 -18.89
N PRO A 112 -4.15 1.29 -19.14
CA PRO A 112 -3.89 2.23 -18.06
C PRO A 112 -5.13 2.51 -17.20
N GLY A 113 -4.93 2.40 -15.90
CA GLY A 113 -5.82 2.86 -14.86
C GLY A 113 -5.61 4.34 -14.55
N ARG A 114 -6.37 4.83 -13.57
CA ARG A 114 -6.32 6.21 -13.08
C ARG A 114 -6.42 6.20 -11.55
N PRO A 115 -5.70 7.08 -10.85
CA PRO A 115 -5.90 7.31 -9.42
C PRO A 115 -7.35 7.62 -9.09
N ARG A 116 -7.79 7.22 -7.90
CA ARG A 116 -9.18 7.34 -7.43
C ARG A 116 -9.20 7.75 -5.96
N PRO A 117 -10.36 8.20 -5.43
CA PRO A 117 -10.52 8.37 -3.99
C PRO A 117 -10.08 7.10 -3.23
N LEU A 118 -9.24 7.30 -2.23
CA LEU A 118 -8.68 6.25 -1.40
C LEU A 118 -9.60 5.97 -0.20
N ASP A 119 -9.53 4.76 0.35
CA ASP A 119 -10.26 4.33 1.54
C ASP A 119 -9.92 5.24 2.74
N ALA A 120 -10.88 6.08 3.12
CA ALA A 120 -10.72 7.05 4.20
C ALA A 120 -10.48 6.41 5.57
N ALA A 121 -10.78 5.11 5.76
CA ALA A 121 -10.50 4.41 7.01
C ALA A 121 -9.01 4.37 7.37
N LEU A 122 -8.12 4.46 6.37
CA LEU A 122 -6.67 4.48 6.59
C LEU A 122 -6.10 5.91 6.73
N ASN A 123 -6.97 6.93 6.69
CA ASN A 123 -6.60 8.35 6.66
C ASN A 123 -5.41 8.61 5.69
N PRO A 124 -5.59 8.29 4.40
CA PRO A 124 -4.51 8.31 3.43
C PRO A 124 -4.18 9.73 2.97
N ARG A 125 -2.89 9.97 2.73
CA ARG A 125 -2.39 11.14 2.02
C ARG A 125 -1.61 10.67 0.79
N SER A 126 -2.18 10.91 -0.39
CA SER A 126 -1.46 10.74 -1.65
C SER A 126 -0.35 11.79 -1.74
N LEU A 127 0.90 11.33 -1.89
CA LEU A 127 2.08 12.17 -2.07
C LEU A 127 2.41 12.36 -3.55
N PHE A 128 2.06 11.38 -4.38
CA PHE A 128 2.17 11.42 -5.84
C PHE A 128 1.21 10.41 -6.44
N ALA A 129 0.57 10.75 -7.56
CA ALA A 129 -0.30 9.85 -8.29
C ALA A 129 -0.22 10.09 -9.80
N ARG A 130 -0.08 9.02 -10.59
CA ARG A 130 0.02 9.09 -12.05
C ARG A 130 -0.58 7.85 -12.72
N GLY A 131 -1.71 8.04 -13.41
CA GLY A 131 -2.27 7.04 -14.34
C GLY A 131 -1.88 7.35 -15.78
N GLY A 132 -2.28 6.48 -16.72
CA GLY A 132 -2.10 6.75 -18.16
C GLY A 132 -0.67 6.62 -18.69
N VAL A 133 0.23 5.98 -17.94
CA VAL A 133 1.63 5.75 -18.35
C VAL A 133 2.06 4.36 -17.88
N ASN A 134 2.71 3.60 -18.75
CA ASN A 134 3.34 2.36 -18.32
C ASN A 134 4.56 2.70 -17.45
N ASN A 135 4.73 2.01 -16.34
CA ASN A 135 5.76 2.33 -15.37
C ASN A 135 6.15 1.12 -14.51
N PHE A 136 7.26 1.27 -13.80
CA PHE A 136 7.69 0.38 -12.73
C PHE A 136 8.29 1.16 -11.56
N GLY A 137 8.37 0.49 -10.40
CA GLY A 137 8.99 1.02 -9.20
C GLY A 137 10.41 0.49 -9.01
N ALA A 138 11.33 1.35 -8.58
CA ALA A 138 12.64 0.96 -8.09
C ALA A 138 12.79 1.39 -6.62
N VAL A 139 13.19 0.46 -5.76
CA VAL A 139 13.42 0.72 -4.33
C VAL A 139 14.90 0.50 -4.02
N THR A 140 15.55 1.54 -3.49
CA THR A 140 16.93 1.47 -2.97
C THR A 140 16.88 1.60 -1.46
N ILE A 141 17.46 0.64 -0.74
CA ILE A 141 17.59 0.67 0.72
C ILE A 141 19.05 0.78 1.07
N GLU A 142 19.40 1.88 1.72
CA GLU A 142 20.72 2.14 2.30
C GLU A 142 20.66 2.02 3.83
N ALA A 143 21.76 2.28 4.54
CA ALA A 143 21.87 2.06 5.98
C ALA A 143 20.75 2.73 6.80
N SER A 144 20.30 3.91 6.38
CA SER A 144 19.27 4.69 7.08
C SER A 144 18.23 5.34 6.17
N LEU A 145 18.23 5.01 4.87
CA LEU A 145 17.32 5.63 3.91
C LEU A 145 16.67 4.57 3.05
N LEU A 146 15.36 4.74 2.81
CA LEU A 146 14.64 4.02 1.76
C LEU A 146 14.21 5.05 0.71
N THR A 147 14.66 4.85 -0.52
CA THR A 147 14.29 5.69 -1.66
C THR A 147 13.47 4.89 -2.65
N VAL A 148 12.33 5.44 -3.06
CA VAL A 148 11.48 4.90 -4.10
C VAL A 148 11.46 5.83 -5.30
N ARG A 149 11.64 5.25 -6.48
CA ARG A 149 11.51 5.93 -7.77
C ARG A 149 10.41 5.27 -8.58
N LEU A 150 9.55 6.09 -9.17
CA LEU A 150 8.62 5.69 -10.21
C LEU A 150 9.21 6.08 -11.55
N ILE A 151 9.32 5.12 -12.46
CA ILE A 151 10.04 5.25 -13.73
C ILE A 151 9.08 4.83 -14.84
N ASP A 152 8.93 5.64 -15.88
CA ASP A 152 8.11 5.29 -17.03
C ASP A 152 8.80 4.31 -18.00
N GLU A 153 8.06 3.88 -19.01
CA GLU A 153 8.54 2.94 -20.04
C GLU A 153 9.72 3.46 -20.88
N ASP A 154 9.91 4.78 -20.96
CA ASP A 154 11.04 5.42 -21.64
C ASP A 154 12.27 5.56 -20.71
N GLY A 155 12.15 5.16 -19.45
CA GLY A 155 13.21 5.26 -18.43
C GLY A 155 13.29 6.61 -17.73
N ALA A 156 12.34 7.53 -17.98
CA ALA A 156 12.27 8.81 -17.29
C ALA A 156 11.72 8.63 -15.86
N VAL A 157 12.34 9.34 -14.91
CA VAL A 157 11.90 9.33 -13.50
C VAL A 157 10.71 10.26 -13.36
N LEU A 158 9.55 9.68 -13.10
CA LEU A 158 8.30 10.41 -12.86
C LEU A 158 8.28 11.03 -11.46
N PHE A 159 8.79 10.31 -10.47
CA PHE A 159 8.79 10.75 -9.07
C PHE A 159 9.89 10.05 -8.27
N THR A 160 10.44 10.75 -7.27
CA THR A 160 11.38 10.20 -6.29
C THR A 160 10.92 10.59 -4.89
N HIS A 161 10.92 9.62 -3.97
CA HIS A 161 10.62 9.84 -2.56
C HIS A 161 11.63 9.13 -1.69
N THR A 162 12.25 9.86 -0.77
CA THR A 162 13.23 9.32 0.19
C THR A 162 12.70 9.49 1.60
N ILE A 163 12.86 8.44 2.40
CA ILE A 163 12.32 8.34 3.75
C ILE A 163 13.45 7.91 4.69
N GLY A 164 13.55 8.58 5.84
CA GLY A 164 14.34 8.11 6.98
C GLY A 164 13.50 7.22 7.91
N PRO A 165 14.14 6.46 8.81
CA PRO A 165 13.44 5.68 9.83
C PRO A 165 12.78 6.55 10.90
N GLU A 166 11.72 6.01 11.49
CA GLU A 166 10.95 6.50 12.65
C GLU A 166 11.55 6.11 14.01
#